data_AF-A0AAW5ED29-F1
#
_entry.id   AF-A0AAW5ED29-F1
#
_cell.length_a   1.000
_cell.length_b   1.000
_cell.length_c   1.000
_cell.angle_alpha   90.00
_cell.angle_beta   90.00
_cell.angle_gamma   90.00
#
_symmetry.space_group_name_H-M   'P 1'
#
loop_
_entity.id
_entity.type
_entity.pdbx_description
1 polymer ?
#
loop_
_entity_poly.entity_id
_entity_poly.type
_entity_poly.pdbx_seq_one_letter_code
_entity_poly.pdbx_strand_id
1 'polypeptide(L)'
;DEAVKFSILTGGEDTAYAMLKANPTLLLSAETGGKNATIVSKFADRDSAIKNIIHSAFSNSGQKCSATSLLVLEEEVYEDEEFKKT
;
A
#
# COMPACT_ATOMS: atom_id res chain seq x y z
N ASP A 1 -21.22 -21.04 7.69
CA ASP A 1 -21.22 -22.06 8.75
C ASP A 1 -21.30 -21.34 10.08
N GLU A 2 -22.37 -21.56 10.84
CA GLU A 2 -22.59 -20.92 12.14
C GLU A 2 -21.65 -21.43 13.25
N ALA A 3 -20.95 -22.55 13.00
CA ALA A 3 -19.90 -23.05 13.87
C ALA A 3 -18.65 -22.16 13.85
N VAL A 4 -18.40 -21.44 12.75
CA VAL A 4 -17.24 -20.54 12.63
C VAL A 4 -17.54 -19.22 13.34
N LYS A 5 -16.88 -19.01 14.48
CA LYS A 5 -17.07 -17.81 15.31
C LYS A 5 -16.18 -16.63 14.92
N PHE A 6 -15.01 -16.90 14.35
CA PHE A 6 -14.04 -15.88 13.97
C PHE A 6 -13.32 -16.27 12.68
N SER A 7 -13.00 -15.30 11.84
CA SER A 7 -12.24 -15.49 10.61
C SER A 7 -11.20 -14.38 10.41
N ILE A 8 -10.08 -14.73 9.79
CA ILE A 8 -9.03 -13.81 9.37
C ILE A 8 -8.95 -13.87 7.84
N LEU A 9 -9.07 -12.71 7.20
CA LEU A 9 -9.00 -12.55 5.76
C LEU A 9 -7.84 -11.63 5.37
N THR A 10 -7.16 -11.98 4.29
CA THR A 10 -6.30 -11.06 3.53
C THR A 10 -6.73 -11.14 2.08
N GLY A 11 -7.21 -10.03 1.50
CA GLY A 11 -7.83 -10.07 0.17
C GLY A 11 -8.51 -8.77 -0.22
N GLY A 12 -9.50 -8.85 -1.12
CA GLY A 12 -10.26 -7.68 -1.54
C GLY A 12 -11.32 -7.25 -0.51
N GLU A 13 -11.59 -5.95 -0.46
CA GLU A 13 -12.70 -5.36 0.33
C GLU A 13 -14.05 -6.00 -0.04
N ASP A 14 -14.31 -6.18 -1.35
CA ASP A 14 -15.54 -6.81 -1.85
C ASP A 14 -15.77 -8.22 -1.27
N THR A 15 -14.70 -9.00 -1.12
CA THR A 15 -14.76 -10.34 -0.52
C THR A 15 -15.11 -10.26 0.95
N ALA A 16 -14.52 -9.31 1.69
CA ALA A 16 -14.83 -9.10 3.10
C ALA A 16 -16.31 -8.75 3.30
N TYR A 17 -16.86 -7.85 2.47
CA TYR A 17 -18.29 -7.53 2.53
C TYR A 17 -19.17 -8.70 2.12
N ALA A 18 -18.79 -9.49 1.11
CA ALA A 18 -19.52 -10.69 0.74
C ALA A 18 -19.59 -11.69 1.90
N MET A 19 -18.50 -11.87 2.65
CA MET A 19 -18.48 -12.72 3.85
C MET A 19 -19.42 -12.22 4.94
N LEU A 20 -19.39 -10.92 5.25
CA LEU A 20 -20.27 -10.32 6.26
C LEU A 20 -21.74 -10.33 5.82
N LYS A 21 -22.02 -10.16 4.51
CA LYS A 21 -23.39 -10.27 3.97
C LYS A 21 -23.93 -11.70 4.10
N ALA A 22 -23.08 -12.70 3.91
CA ALA A 22 -23.44 -14.11 4.03
C ALA A 22 -23.60 -14.56 5.50
N ASN A 23 -22.80 -14.01 6.41
CA ASN A 23 -22.93 -14.22 7.85
C ASN A 23 -22.72 -12.90 8.62
N PRO A 24 -23.80 -12.14 8.90
CA PRO A 24 -23.71 -10.85 9.59
C PRO A 24 -23.19 -10.92 11.03
N THR A 25 -23.16 -12.11 11.63
CA THR A 25 -22.67 -12.32 13.01
C THR A 25 -21.22 -12.80 13.07
N LEU A 26 -20.57 -13.00 11.92
CA LEU A 26 -19.18 -13.42 11.85
C LEU A 26 -18.26 -12.33 12.41
N LEU A 27 -17.42 -12.68 13.37
CA LEU A 27 -16.30 -11.81 13.76
C LEU A 27 -15.20 -11.95 12.71
N LEU A 28 -14.88 -10.84 12.03
CA LEU A 28 -13.94 -10.83 10.92
C LEU A 28 -12.83 -9.81 11.15
N SER A 29 -11.57 -10.25 11.09
CA SER A 29 -10.41 -9.39 10.91
C SER A 29 -9.98 -9.47 9.46
N ALA A 30 -10.05 -8.36 8.71
CA ALA A 30 -9.75 -8.33 7.30
C ALA A 30 -8.69 -7.28 6.95
N GLU A 31 -7.60 -7.71 6.33
CA GLU A 31 -6.59 -6.84 5.74
C GLU A 31 -6.89 -6.69 4.24
N THR A 32 -7.45 -5.55 3.83
CA THR A 32 -8.12 -5.39 2.52
C THR A 32 -7.37 -4.55 1.50
N GLY A 33 -6.03 -4.48 1.61
CA GLY A 33 -5.17 -3.76 0.67
C GLY A 33 -4.64 -2.44 1.23
N GLY A 34 -4.37 -1.47 0.35
CA GLY A 34 -3.83 -0.16 0.72
C GLY A 34 -3.48 0.70 -0.49
N LYS A 35 -3.53 2.03 -0.32
CA LYS A 35 -3.07 3.02 -1.30
C LYS A 35 -1.95 3.86 -0.67
N ASN A 36 -0.78 3.26 -0.52
CA ASN A 36 0.28 3.84 0.28
C ASN A 36 1.03 4.92 -0.49
N ALA A 37 1.51 5.92 0.25
CA ALA A 37 2.30 7.02 -0.25
C ALA A 37 3.71 7.01 0.33
N THR A 38 4.68 7.42 -0.47
CA THR A 38 6.02 7.80 0.00
C THR A 38 6.18 9.30 -0.20
N ILE A 39 6.54 10.02 0.85
CA ILE A 39 6.77 11.47 0.82
C ILE A 39 8.28 11.71 0.87
N VAL A 40 8.81 12.49 -0.06
CA VAL A 40 10.23 12.87 -0.12
C VAL A 40 10.35 14.36 0.11
N SER A 41 10.97 14.72 1.24
CA SER A 41 11.28 16.11 1.56
C SER A 41 12.64 16.52 1.00
N LYS A 42 12.92 17.82 0.98
CA LYS A 42 14.20 18.37 0.55
C LYS A 42 15.39 17.89 1.39
N PHE A 43 15.16 17.41 2.60
CA PHE A 43 16.20 16.89 3.50
C PHE A 43 16.46 15.39 3.31
N ALA A 44 15.69 14.71 2.45
CA ALA A 44 15.89 13.29 2.20
C ALA A 44 17.20 13.03 1.44
N ASP A 45 17.88 11.95 1.82
CA ASP A 45 18.94 11.34 1.02
C ASP A 45 18.35 10.88 -0.32
N ARG A 46 18.80 11.50 -1.42
CA ARG A 46 18.22 11.33 -2.77
C ARG A 46 18.42 9.91 -3.29
N ASP A 47 19.63 9.38 -3.19
CA ASP A 47 19.97 8.05 -3.70
C ASP A 47 19.21 6.96 -2.95
N SER A 48 19.17 7.07 -1.62
CA SER A 48 18.41 6.15 -0.78
C SER A 48 16.92 6.26 -1.06
N ALA A 49 16.38 7.48 -1.22
CA ALA A 49 14.97 7.69 -1.55
C ALA A 49 14.62 6.99 -2.87
N ILE A 50 15.35 7.25 -3.96
CA ILE A 50 15.11 6.66 -5.28
C ILE A 50 15.11 5.13 -5.20
N LYS A 51 16.16 4.56 -4.61
CA LYS A 51 16.30 3.10 -4.47
C LYS A 51 15.11 2.48 -3.74
N ASN A 52 14.70 3.08 -2.62
CA ASN A 52 13.60 2.55 -1.82
C ASN A 52 12.24 2.76 -2.48
N ILE A 53 12.02 3.88 -3.18
CA ILE A 53 10.80 4.14 -3.94
C ILE A 53 10.61 3.11 -5.04
N ILE A 54 11.65 2.88 -5.85
CA ILE A 54 11.61 1.91 -6.95
C ILE A 54 11.33 0.51 -6.40
N HIS A 55 12.03 0.12 -5.33
CA HIS A 55 11.80 -1.17 -4.70
C HIS A 55 10.37 -1.29 -4.14
N SER A 56 9.90 -0.29 -3.41
CA SER A 56 8.57 -0.30 -2.78
C SER A 56 7.44 -0.31 -3.81
N ALA A 57 7.58 0.45 -4.90
CA ALA A 57 6.56 0.54 -5.95
C ALA A 57 6.51 -0.70 -6.83
N PHE A 58 7.65 -1.28 -7.20
CA PHE A 58 7.72 -2.27 -8.28
C PHE A 58 8.13 -3.68 -7.85
N SER A 59 8.60 -3.88 -6.61
CA SER A 59 8.87 -5.25 -6.11
C SER A 59 7.59 -6.09 -6.12
N ASN A 60 7.71 -7.38 -6.46
CA ASN A 60 6.57 -8.27 -6.70
C ASN A 60 5.56 -7.71 -7.74
N SER A 61 6.06 -6.94 -8.72
CA SER A 61 5.23 -6.24 -9.71
C SER A 61 4.19 -5.30 -9.08
N GLY A 62 4.49 -4.73 -7.90
CA GLY A 62 3.57 -3.87 -7.15
C GLY A 62 2.41 -4.62 -6.48
N GLN A 63 2.36 -5.95 -6.55
CA GLN A 63 1.31 -6.78 -5.95
C GLN A 63 1.57 -6.98 -4.45
N LYS A 64 1.58 -5.88 -3.71
CA LYS A 64 1.68 -5.85 -2.24
C LYS A 64 0.69 -4.83 -1.71
N CYS A 65 -0.04 -5.16 -0.64
CA CYS A 65 -0.90 -4.21 0.05
C CYS A 65 -0.13 -2.98 0.56
N SER A 66 1.18 -3.13 0.81
CA SER A 66 2.10 -2.11 1.29
C SER A 66 2.88 -1.39 0.18
N ALA A 67 2.64 -1.69 -1.10
CA ALA A 67 3.40 -1.07 -2.19
C ALA A 67 3.21 0.45 -2.21
N THR A 68 4.28 1.18 -2.53
CA THR A 68 4.18 2.63 -2.80
C THR A 68 3.41 2.83 -4.10
N SER A 69 2.20 3.37 -3.99
CA SER A 69 1.31 3.63 -5.12
C SER A 69 1.17 5.11 -5.46
N LEU A 70 1.69 5.97 -4.58
CA LEU A 70 1.73 7.42 -4.73
C LEU A 70 3.09 7.93 -4.25
N LEU A 71 3.76 8.72 -5.08
CA LEU A 71 4.97 9.44 -4.70
C LEU A 71 4.62 10.92 -4.56
N VAL A 72 4.89 11.50 -3.40
CA VAL A 72 4.69 12.92 -3.11
C VAL A 72 6.06 13.54 -2.87
N LEU A 73 6.38 14.59 -3.63
CA LEU A 73 7.66 15.27 -3.57
C LEU A 73 7.42 16.71 -3.09
N GLU A 74 8.28 17.21 -2.19
CA GLU A 74 8.38 18.65 -1.97
C GLU A 74 8.83 19.35 -3.26
N GLU A 75 8.42 20.60 -3.45
CA GLU A 75 8.66 21.37 -4.68
C GLU A 75 10.15 21.39 -5.06
N GLU A 76 11.04 21.56 -4.09
CA GLU A 76 12.49 21.57 -4.32
C GLU A 76 13.02 20.22 -4.84
N VAL A 77 12.38 19.10 -4.50
CA VAL A 77 12.73 17.76 -5.00
C VAL A 77 12.05 17.50 -6.34
N TYR A 78 10.80 17.94 -6.47
CA TYR A 78 10.05 17.81 -7.70
C TYR A 78 10.69 18.60 -8.84
N GLU A 79 11.31 19.75 -8.57
CA GLU A 79 12.00 20.58 -9.57
C GLU A 79 13.50 20.25 -9.74
N ASP A 80 14.03 19.29 -9.00
CA ASP A 80 15.42 18.85 -9.10
C ASP A 80 15.65 17.99 -10.36
N GLU A 81 16.38 18.54 -11.33
CA GLU A 81 16.68 17.88 -12.61
C GLU A 81 17.63 16.69 -12.48
N GLU A 82 18.45 16.60 -11.44
CA GLU A 82 19.30 15.43 -11.19
C GLU A 82 18.45 14.28 -10.63
N PHE A 83 17.55 14.59 -9.71
CA PHE A 83 16.60 13.63 -9.15
C PHE A 83 15.69 13.01 -10.23
N LYS A 84 15.21 13.80 -11.20
CA LYS A 84 14.34 13.32 -12.29
C LYS A 84 15.04 12.43 -13.31
N LYS A 85 16.36 12.53 -13.47
CA LYS A 85 17.12 11.82 -14.52
C LYS A 85 17.50 10.39 -14.15
N THR A 86 17.34 10.02 -12.89
CA THR A 86 17.74 8.73 -12.32
C THR A 86 16.58 7.74 -12.35
#